data_AF-A0A7C7QI44-F1
#
_entry.id   AF-A0A7C7QI44-F1
#
_cell.length_a   1.000
_cell.length_b   1.000
_cell.length_c   1.000
_cell.angle_alpha   90.00
_cell.angle_beta   90.00
_cell.angle_gamma   90.00
#
_symmetry.space_group_name_H-M   'P 1'
#
loop_
_entity.id
_entity.type
_entity.pdbx_description
1 polymer ?
#
loop_
_entity_poly.entity_id
_entity_poly.type
_entity_poly.pdbx_seq_one_letter_code
_entity_poly.pdbx_strand_id
1 'polypeptide(L)'
;MRDAMRNRDQGKGRRKKLWRIEARLHCSIVGTCLTPAELRMLSRKANMAVRGGMTDYELHSAFVVIAGQSCYAARLLRKHLDRKYGSDLQRFSGARSGEDLITLWEEALERG
;
A
#
# COMPACT_ATOMS: atom_id res chain seq x y z
N MET A 1 3.22 30.65 7.78
CA MET A 1 4.03 29.52 8.31
C MET A 1 3.50 28.17 7.80
N ARG A 2 3.43 27.96 6.48
CA ARG A 2 2.94 26.71 5.87
C ARG A 2 3.88 26.28 4.73
N ASP A 3 5.17 26.12 5.02
CA ASP A 3 6.18 25.82 3.99
C ASP A 3 7.34 24.91 4.46
N ALA A 4 7.12 24.09 5.50
CA ALA A 4 8.22 23.32 6.13
C ALA A 4 8.03 21.80 6.16
N MET A 5 7.30 21.21 5.19
CA MET A 5 7.28 19.75 5.01
C MET A 5 7.43 19.34 3.55
N ARG A 6 8.31 20.03 2.80
CA ARG A 6 8.86 19.50 1.55
C ARG A 6 9.57 18.18 1.87
N ASN A 7 8.93 17.11 1.41
CA ASN A 7 9.31 15.71 1.49
C ASN A 7 10.78 15.49 1.05
N ARG A 8 11.72 15.66 1.97
CA ARG A 8 13.15 15.36 1.83
C ARG A 8 13.40 13.84 1.91
N ASP A 9 12.81 13.10 0.97
CA ASP A 9 13.06 11.66 0.82
C ASP A 9 13.21 11.29 -0.67
N GLN A 10 13.80 12.21 -1.46
CA GLN A 10 14.30 11.88 -2.79
C GLN A 10 15.60 11.06 -2.68
N GLY A 11 15.50 9.84 -2.18
CA GLY A 11 16.46 8.80 -2.50
C GLY A 11 16.21 8.37 -3.95
N LYS A 12 17.15 8.63 -4.86
CA LYS A 12 17.10 8.16 -6.24
C LYS A 12 16.76 6.66 -6.26
N GLY A 13 15.60 6.29 -6.81
CA GLY A 13 15.28 4.92 -7.24
C GLY A 13 14.75 3.93 -6.21
N ARG A 14 14.38 4.30 -4.97
CA ARG A 14 13.86 3.30 -4.00
C ARG A 14 12.36 3.40 -3.76
N ARG A 15 11.64 2.28 -3.91
CA ARG A 15 10.19 2.16 -3.68
C ARG A 15 9.81 2.68 -2.28
N LYS A 16 8.89 3.66 -2.24
CA LYS A 16 8.40 4.26 -0.98
C LYS A 16 7.79 3.20 -0.07
N LYS A 17 8.01 3.33 1.24
CA LYS A 17 7.27 2.57 2.28
C LYS A 17 5.80 2.98 2.26
N LEU A 18 4.89 2.11 2.70
CA LEU A 18 3.44 2.32 2.60
C LEU A 18 3.02 3.62 3.31
N TRP A 19 3.53 3.81 4.53
CA TRP A 19 3.33 5.00 5.35
C TRP A 19 4.09 6.25 4.89
N ARG A 20 4.86 6.17 3.79
CA ARG A 20 5.45 7.33 3.10
C ARG A 20 4.69 7.72 1.83
N ILE A 21 3.66 6.96 1.46
CA ILE A 21 2.73 7.32 0.39
C ILE A 21 1.77 8.38 0.93
N GLU A 22 1.33 9.28 0.05
CA GLU A 22 0.41 10.37 0.39
C GLU A 22 -0.93 9.82 0.87
N ALA A 23 -1.44 10.36 1.99
CA ALA A 23 -2.58 9.79 2.71
C ALA A 23 -3.83 9.57 1.84
N ARG A 24 -4.09 10.46 0.87
CA ARG A 24 -5.23 10.35 -0.04
C ARG A 24 -5.20 9.07 -0.90
N LEU A 25 -4.03 8.49 -1.13
CA LEU A 25 -3.86 7.27 -1.92
C LEU A 25 -4.03 6.00 -1.09
N HIS A 26 -4.05 6.08 0.24
CA HIS A 26 -4.23 4.90 1.10
C HIS A 26 -5.60 4.27 0.92
N CYS A 27 -6.66 5.08 0.75
CA CYS A 27 -7.99 4.62 0.37
C CYS A 27 -7.93 3.76 -0.90
N SER A 28 -7.35 4.29 -1.98
CA SER A 28 -7.24 3.58 -3.24
C SER A 28 -6.46 2.28 -3.09
N ILE A 29 -5.28 2.32 -2.45
CA ILE A 29 -4.46 1.12 -2.25
C ILE A 29 -5.21 0.06 -1.43
N VAL A 30 -5.84 0.44 -0.33
CA VAL A 30 -6.56 -0.52 0.55
C VAL A 30 -7.81 -1.05 -0.15
N GLY A 31 -8.55 -0.21 -0.86
CA GLY A 31 -9.81 -0.58 -1.51
C GLY A 31 -9.66 -1.40 -2.79
N THR A 32 -8.58 -1.20 -3.55
CA THR A 32 -8.37 -1.93 -4.81
C THR A 32 -7.46 -3.13 -4.65
N CYS A 33 -6.46 -3.07 -3.78
CA CYS A 33 -5.47 -4.14 -3.66
C CYS A 33 -5.85 -5.23 -2.65
N LEU A 34 -6.83 -4.98 -1.78
CA LEU A 34 -7.18 -5.87 -0.67
C LEU A 34 -8.67 -6.17 -0.65
N THR A 35 -8.98 -7.45 -0.50
CA THR A 35 -10.35 -7.92 -0.29
C THR A 35 -10.75 -7.76 1.18
N PRO A 36 -12.06 -7.67 1.49
CA PRO A 36 -12.52 -7.66 2.87
C PRO A 36 -12.04 -8.86 3.69
N ALA A 37 -11.95 -10.05 3.07
CA ALA A 37 -11.44 -11.26 3.71
C ALA A 37 -9.96 -11.13 4.11
N GLU A 38 -9.12 -10.54 3.26
CA GLU A 38 -7.71 -10.26 3.55
C GLU A 38 -7.58 -9.24 4.69
N LEU A 39 -8.39 -8.18 4.69
CA LEU A 39 -8.42 -7.21 5.79
C LEU A 39 -8.81 -7.87 7.11
N ARG A 40 -9.82 -8.76 7.12
CA ARG A 40 -10.24 -9.50 8.32
C ARG A 40 -9.13 -10.45 8.81
N MET A 41 -8.38 -11.05 7.89
CA MET A 41 -7.23 -11.89 8.24
C MET A 41 -6.08 -11.07 8.83
N LEU A 42 -5.75 -9.93 8.22
CA LEU A 42 -4.70 -9.05 8.69
C LEU A 42 -5.02 -8.42 10.04
N SER A 43 -6.29 -8.10 10.30
CA SER A 43 -6.69 -7.50 11.57
C SER A 43 -6.51 -8.48 12.74
N ARG A 44 -6.86 -9.75 12.54
CA ARG A 44 -6.54 -10.83 13.50
C ARG A 44 -5.04 -10.96 13.73
N LYS A 45 -4.23 -10.96 12.67
CA LYS A 45 -2.75 -11.04 12.78
C LYS A 45 -2.13 -9.84 13.48
N ALA A 46 -2.74 -8.67 13.34
CA ALA A 46 -2.27 -7.44 13.96
C ALA A 46 -2.75 -7.29 15.42
N ASN A 47 -3.50 -8.27 15.95
CA ASN A 47 -4.20 -8.17 17.23
C ASN A 47 -5.02 -6.88 17.34
N MET A 48 -5.58 -6.42 16.23
CA MET A 48 -6.52 -5.32 16.24
C MET A 48 -7.77 -5.80 16.97
N ALA A 49 -8.28 -4.99 17.90
CA ALA A 49 -9.55 -5.23 18.57
C ALA A 49 -10.70 -5.07 17.56
N VAL A 50 -10.84 -6.06 16.67
CA VAL A 50 -11.99 -6.18 15.80
C VAL A 50 -13.08 -6.77 16.68
N ARG A 51 -13.90 -5.88 17.24
CA ARG A 51 -15.19 -6.29 17.79
C ARG A 51 -15.87 -7.12 16.70
N GLY A 52 -16.39 -8.30 17.04
CA GLY A 52 -16.93 -9.29 16.09
C GLY A 52 -18.05 -8.79 15.17
N GLY A 53 -18.41 -7.51 15.21
CA GLY A 53 -19.37 -6.84 14.35
C GLY A 53 -18.82 -5.72 13.46
N MET A 54 -17.50 -5.53 13.30
CA MET A 54 -17.02 -4.52 12.33
C MET A 54 -17.45 -4.89 10.90
N THR A 55 -18.09 -3.93 10.26
CA THR A 55 -18.45 -3.95 8.84
C THR A 55 -17.21 -3.87 7.95
N ASP A 56 -17.34 -4.27 6.69
CA ASP A 56 -16.23 -4.17 5.72
C ASP A 56 -15.76 -2.72 5.53
N TYR A 57 -16.70 -1.76 5.59
CA TYR A 57 -16.40 -0.33 5.50
C TYR A 57 -15.61 0.18 6.71
N GLU A 58 -16.01 -0.17 7.94
CA GLU A 58 -15.27 0.21 9.15
C GLU A 58 -13.87 -0.40 9.14
N LEU A 59 -13.76 -1.65 8.69
CA LEU A 59 -12.47 -2.33 8.59
C LEU A 59 -11.57 -1.67 7.53
N HIS A 60 -12.12 -1.35 6.36
CA HIS A 60 -11.42 -0.56 5.33
C HIS A 60 -10.92 0.76 5.91
N SER A 61 -11.80 1.53 6.55
CA SER A 61 -11.47 2.84 7.13
C SER A 61 -10.35 2.72 8.18
N ALA A 62 -10.39 1.70 9.03
CA ALA A 62 -9.32 1.43 9.99
C ALA A 62 -7.98 1.12 9.30
N PHE A 63 -7.98 0.31 8.25
CA PHE A 63 -6.77 0.01 7.49
C PHE A 63 -6.23 1.19 6.68
N VAL A 64 -7.08 2.09 6.20
CA VAL A 64 -6.65 3.36 5.57
C VAL A 64 -5.85 4.20 6.56
N VAL A 65 -6.34 4.35 7.80
CA VAL A 65 -5.60 5.07 8.85
C VAL A 65 -4.29 4.37 9.18
N ILE A 66 -4.31 3.04 9.33
CA ILE A 66 -3.11 2.23 9.63
C ILE A 66 -2.07 2.34 8.52
N ALA A 67 -2.46 2.37 7.25
CA ALA A 67 -1.54 2.43 6.11
C ALA A 67 -0.62 3.67 6.16
N GLY A 68 -1.10 4.77 6.75
CA GLY A 68 -0.32 5.99 6.96
C GLY A 68 0.57 5.99 8.20
N GLN A 69 0.49 4.98 9.06
CA GLN A 69 1.23 4.92 10.32
C GLN A 69 2.49 4.06 10.18
N SER A 70 3.59 4.48 10.81
CA SER A 70 4.80 3.64 10.92
C SER A 70 4.69 2.64 12.07
N CYS A 71 3.67 1.78 12.06
CA CYS A 71 3.35 0.84 13.14
C CYS A 71 3.51 -0.64 12.73
N TYR A 72 3.27 -1.58 13.66
CA TYR A 72 3.34 -3.02 13.38
C TYR A 72 2.28 -3.46 12.35
N ALA A 73 1.03 -3.02 12.51
CA ALA A 73 -0.05 -3.36 11.58
C ALA A 73 0.23 -2.87 10.16
N ALA A 74 0.79 -1.66 9.99
CA ALA A 74 1.19 -1.13 8.68
C ALA A 74 2.32 -1.94 8.03
N ARG A 75 3.26 -2.47 8.83
CA ARG A 75 4.31 -3.37 8.34
C ARG A 75 3.75 -4.72 7.90
N LEU A 76 2.77 -5.28 8.63
CA LEU A 76 2.06 -6.48 8.21
C LEU A 76 1.29 -6.27 6.90
N LEU A 77 0.57 -5.16 6.80
CA LEU A 77 -0.16 -4.75 5.60
C LEU A 77 0.78 -4.63 4.39
N ARG A 78 1.89 -3.91 4.56
CA ARG A 78 2.93 -3.79 3.53
C ARG A 78 3.52 -5.14 3.15
N LYS A 79 3.84 -6.00 4.12
CA LYS A 79 4.39 -7.35 3.86
C LYS A 79 3.40 -8.21 3.06
N HIS A 80 2.10 -8.09 3.35
CA HIS A 80 1.08 -8.81 2.61
C HIS A 80 0.95 -8.31 1.16
N LEU A 81 0.92 -6.99 0.94
CA LEU A 81 0.97 -6.40 -0.40
C LEU A 81 2.23 -6.81 -1.17
N ASP A 82 3.39 -6.77 -0.51
CA ASP A 82 4.67 -7.15 -1.11
C ASP A 82 4.69 -8.62 -1.55
N ARG A 83 4.03 -9.50 -0.78
CA ARG A 83 3.87 -10.91 -1.14
C ARG A 83 2.86 -11.09 -2.27
N LYS A 84 1.71 -10.40 -2.20
CA LYS A 84 0.60 -10.52 -3.16
C LYS A 84 1.01 -10.07 -4.56
N TYR A 85 1.76 -8.98 -4.65
CA TYR A 85 2.23 -8.38 -5.90
C TYR A 85 3.72 -8.59 -6.14
N GLY A 86 4.31 -9.65 -5.58
CA GLY A 86 5.76 -9.87 -5.61
C GLY A 86 6.34 -9.94 -7.03
N SER A 87 5.64 -10.61 -7.95
CA SER A 87 6.00 -10.71 -9.37
C SER A 87 6.01 -9.34 -10.05
N ASP A 88 4.97 -8.55 -9.86
CA ASP A 88 4.87 -7.20 -10.45
C ASP A 88 5.93 -6.29 -9.86
N LEU A 89 6.12 -6.33 -8.54
CA LEU A 89 7.18 -5.56 -7.88
C LEU A 89 8.56 -5.91 -8.40
N GLN A 90 8.84 -7.20 -8.66
CA GLN A 90 10.10 -7.64 -9.26
C GLN A 90 10.24 -7.09 -10.68
N ARG A 91 9.19 -7.20 -11.51
CA ARG A 91 9.17 -6.69 -12.88
C ARG A 91 9.43 -5.17 -12.93
N PHE A 92 8.64 -4.39 -12.19
CA PHE A 92 8.76 -2.93 -12.15
C PHE A 92 10.04 -2.44 -11.46
N SER A 93 10.71 -3.26 -10.64
CA SER A 93 12.02 -2.91 -10.08
C SER A 93 13.14 -2.83 -11.12
N GLY A 94 12.93 -3.40 -12.31
CA GLY A 94 13.85 -3.32 -13.44
C GLY A 94 13.88 -1.96 -14.14
N ALA A 95 12.81 -1.17 -14.04
CA ALA A 95 12.72 0.12 -14.71
C ALA A 95 13.81 1.10 -14.25
N ARG A 96 14.41 1.80 -15.20
CA ARG A 96 15.47 2.80 -14.99
C ARG A 96 15.07 4.18 -15.48
N SER A 97 14.05 4.27 -16.32
CA SER A 97 13.51 5.51 -16.87
C SER A 97 12.00 5.61 -16.68
N GLY A 98 11.43 6.79 -16.96
CA GLY A 98 9.98 6.97 -17.03
C GLY A 98 9.36 6.22 -18.21
N GLU A 99 10.10 6.10 -19.32
CA GLU A 99 9.67 5.35 -20.51
C GLU A 99 9.56 3.85 -20.20
N ASP A 100 10.55 3.28 -19.50
CA ASP A 100 10.52 1.88 -19.05
C ASP A 100 9.28 1.60 -18.18
N LEU A 101 8.91 2.55 -17.32
CA LEU A 101 7.72 2.42 -16.47
C LEU A 101 6.42 2.44 -17.28
N ILE A 102 6.34 3.27 -18.33
CA ILE A 102 5.18 3.34 -19.22
C ILE A 102 5.06 2.04 -20.02
N THR A 103 6.15 1.55 -20.60
CA THR A 103 6.15 0.27 -21.33
C THR A 103 5.70 -0.88 -20.43
N LEU A 104 6.28 -0.99 -19.23
CA LEU A 104 5.87 -2.04 -18.28
C LEU A 104 4.41 -1.91 -17.83
N TRP A 105 3.88 -0.69 -17.77
CA TRP A 105 2.48 -0.41 -17.45
C TRP A 105 1.53 -0.86 -18.57
N GLU A 106 1.84 -0.50 -19.82
CA GLU A 106 1.06 -0.92 -20.99
C GLU A 106 1.02 -2.45 -21.10
N GLU A 107 2.18 -3.10 -20.97
CA GLU A 107 2.27 -4.55 -20.94
C GLU A 107 1.45 -5.18 -19.80
N ALA A 108 1.40 -4.54 -18.63
CA ALA A 108 0.60 -5.01 -17.50
C ALA A 108 -0.90 -4.88 -17.77
N LEU A 109 -1.31 -3.75 -18.34
CA LEU A 109 -2.69 -3.48 -18.72
C LEU A 109 -3.22 -4.51 -19.73
N GLU A 110 -2.38 -4.94 -20.68
CA GLU A 110 -2.74 -6.00 -21.65
C GLU A 110 -2.94 -7.37 -21.01
N ARG A 111 -2.38 -7.61 -19.81
CA ARG A 111 -2.50 -8.89 -19.09
C ARG A 111 -3.64 -8.93 -18.06
N GLY A 112 -4.25 -7.79 -17.72
CA GLY A 112 -5.36 -7.66 -16.77
C GLY A 112 -4.94 -7.34 -15.34
#